data_AF-A0A4Z2C3T6-F1
#
_entry.id   AF-A0A4Z2C3T6-F1
#
_cell.length_a   1.000
_cell.length_b   1.000
_cell.length_c   1.000
_cell.angle_alpha   90.00
_cell.angle_beta   90.00
_cell.angle_gamma   90.00
#
_symmetry.space_group_name_H-M   'P 1'
#
loop_
_entity.id
_entity.type
_entity.pdbx_description
1 polymer ?
#
loop_
_entity_poly.entity_id
_entity_poly.type
_entity_poly.pdbx_seq_one_letter_code
_entity_poly.pdbx_strand_id
1 'polypeptide(L)'
;MYWCRSCFSAVSVMLQMCVMCCLLSVACSQSRYALPKRGRNITIHSSQLICSLPGPAGPDGNPGPPGSPGAMGPMGPPGKDGPDGKDGDKGDKGDAGDPGRTGNPGKPGVKGREGVIGRAGLRGLKGLRGSTGAAGTKGPKGEAGDVGQQGAAGRCNCGTAARSAFSVAVTKSYPKERLPIRFSRVLLNEGNHYNTTTGKFVCAIPGVYYFSYDITLANKHLAIGLVHNGHYKIKTFDANTGNHDVASGSTVLRLQKSDQVWLQIFYSEQNGLFFDPFWTDSTFTGFLVHADQDYLNEADTKANAQDDS
;
A
#
# COMPACT_ATOMS: atom_id res chain seq x y z
N MET A 1 94.69 -41.88 8.31
CA MET A 1 93.27 -41.99 7.92
C MET A 1 92.39 -41.26 8.93
N TYR A 2 92.31 -39.93 8.90
CA TYR A 2 91.48 -39.14 9.84
C TYR A 2 90.68 -38.05 9.13
N TRP A 3 90.21 -38.33 7.91
CA TRP A 3 89.50 -37.35 7.08
C TRP A 3 88.19 -37.90 6.49
N CYS A 4 87.55 -38.87 7.16
CA CYS A 4 86.30 -39.48 6.66
C CYS A 4 85.29 -39.81 7.78
N ARG A 5 85.21 -38.97 8.82
CA ARG A 5 84.13 -39.05 9.83
C ARG A 5 83.39 -37.74 10.06
N SER A 6 84.05 -36.58 9.93
CA SER A 6 83.39 -35.28 10.15
C SER A 6 82.46 -34.85 9.00
N CYS A 7 82.75 -35.22 7.74
CA CYS A 7 81.85 -34.88 6.61
C CYS A 7 80.51 -35.65 6.66
N PHE A 8 80.52 -36.90 7.12
CA PHE A 8 79.28 -37.71 7.17
C PHE A 8 78.31 -37.24 8.25
N SER A 9 78.83 -36.77 9.38
CA SER A 9 78.01 -36.21 10.47
C SER A 9 77.39 -34.87 10.08
N ALA A 10 78.15 -33.99 9.40
CA ALA A 10 77.64 -32.68 8.97
C ALA A 10 76.51 -32.79 7.93
N VAL A 11 76.60 -33.73 6.99
CA VAL A 11 75.57 -33.97 5.96
C VAL A 11 74.30 -34.58 6.59
N SER A 12 74.44 -35.48 7.55
CA SER A 12 73.29 -36.07 8.25
C SER A 12 72.55 -35.06 9.13
N VAL A 13 73.27 -34.14 9.78
CA VAL A 13 72.67 -33.08 10.61
C VAL A 13 71.99 -32.01 9.73
N MET A 14 72.59 -31.65 8.59
CA MET A 14 71.96 -30.75 7.60
C MET A 14 70.67 -31.35 7.03
N LEU A 15 70.65 -32.66 6.73
CA LEU A 15 69.45 -33.33 6.23
C LEU A 15 68.35 -33.42 7.29
N GLN A 16 68.69 -33.70 8.56
CA GLN A 16 67.73 -33.71 9.67
C GLN A 16 67.16 -32.32 9.97
N MET A 17 67.98 -31.27 9.89
CA MET A 17 67.53 -29.88 10.05
C MET A 17 66.61 -29.45 8.90
N CYS A 18 66.91 -29.82 7.66
CA CYS A 18 66.02 -29.55 6.51
C CYS A 18 64.68 -30.28 6.63
N VAL A 19 64.67 -31.55 7.05
CA VAL A 19 63.43 -32.32 7.24
C VAL A 19 62.58 -31.75 8.38
N MET A 20 63.20 -31.34 9.50
CA MET A 20 62.49 -30.65 10.59
C MET A 20 61.94 -29.28 10.16
N CYS A 21 62.69 -28.50 9.38
CA CYS A 21 62.23 -27.19 8.90
C CYS A 21 61.07 -27.31 7.89
N CYS A 22 61.06 -28.37 7.07
CA CYS A 22 59.95 -28.71 6.17
C CYS A 22 58.71 -29.25 6.92
N LEU A 23 58.88 -29.96 8.03
CA LEU A 23 57.75 -30.43 8.84
C LEU A 23 57.10 -29.29 9.65
N LEU A 24 57.89 -28.30 10.09
CA LEU A 24 57.40 -27.10 10.77
C LEU A 24 56.66 -26.12 9.85
N SER A 25 57.03 -26.04 8.56
CA SER A 25 56.33 -25.18 7.59
C SER A 25 54.98 -25.75 7.13
N VAL A 26 54.82 -27.09 7.15
CA VAL A 26 53.54 -27.76 6.87
C VAL A 26 52.57 -27.64 8.06
N ALA A 27 53.08 -27.63 9.30
CA ALA A 27 52.25 -27.48 10.50
C ALA A 27 51.72 -26.03 10.71
N CYS A 28 52.40 -25.01 10.17
CA CYS A 28 52.04 -23.61 10.39
C CYS A 28 51.08 -23.00 9.33
N SER A 29 50.70 -23.77 8.31
CA SER A 29 49.81 -23.29 7.22
C SER A 29 48.34 -23.71 7.36
N GLN A 30 47.97 -24.46 8.40
CA GLN A 30 46.58 -24.91 8.64
C GLN A 30 45.83 -24.12 9.71
N SER A 31 46.41 -23.05 10.24
CA SER A 31 45.71 -22.16 11.18
C SER A 31 45.42 -20.83 10.52
N ARG A 32 44.38 -20.79 9.68
CA ARG A 32 43.52 -19.62 9.47
C ARG A 32 42.31 -19.98 8.58
N TYR A 33 41.12 -19.71 9.12
CA TYR A 33 39.79 -19.80 8.49
C TYR A 33 39.08 -21.16 8.44
N ALA A 34 39.05 -21.89 9.56
CA ALA A 34 37.85 -22.68 9.87
C ALA A 34 36.75 -21.73 10.36
N LEU A 35 36.06 -21.06 9.42
CA LEU A 35 34.74 -20.50 9.70
C LEU A 35 33.85 -21.66 10.15
N PRO A 36 33.14 -21.58 11.30
CA PRO A 36 32.12 -22.56 11.59
C PRO A 36 31.00 -22.32 10.58
N LYS A 37 30.97 -23.09 9.48
CA LYS A 37 29.78 -23.23 8.63
C LYS A 37 28.73 -23.96 9.45
N ARG A 38 28.14 -23.21 10.39
CA ARG A 38 26.99 -23.59 11.18
C ARG A 38 25.86 -23.71 10.16
N GLY A 39 25.58 -24.93 9.71
CA GLY A 39 24.38 -25.22 8.93
C GLY A 39 23.20 -24.70 9.72
N ARG A 40 22.69 -23.52 9.33
CA ARG A 40 21.54 -22.93 10.00
C ARG A 40 20.36 -23.82 9.59
N ASN A 41 19.78 -24.51 10.56
CA ASN A 41 18.42 -25.02 10.41
C ASN A 41 17.52 -23.79 10.35
N ILE A 42 17.24 -23.33 9.13
CA ILE A 42 16.32 -22.24 8.87
C ILE A 42 14.93 -22.87 8.91
N THR A 43 14.27 -22.75 10.06
CA THR A 43 12.84 -23.01 10.17
C THR A 43 12.15 -21.65 10.16
N ILE A 44 11.38 -21.38 9.10
CA ILE A 44 10.66 -20.12 8.94
C ILE A 44 9.34 -20.26 9.70
N HIS A 45 9.16 -19.48 10.76
CA HIS A 45 7.87 -19.37 11.43
C HIS A 45 7.02 -18.33 10.72
N SER A 46 5.72 -18.62 10.53
CA SER A 46 4.75 -17.72 9.89
C SER A 46 4.67 -16.33 10.52
N SER A 47 4.99 -16.21 11.82
CA SER A 47 5.11 -14.93 12.53
C SER A 47 6.25 -14.04 12.03
N GLN A 48 7.18 -14.56 11.23
CA GLN A 48 8.30 -13.82 10.65
C GLN A 48 8.00 -13.24 9.25
N LEU A 49 6.85 -13.59 8.66
CA LEU A 49 6.44 -13.10 7.35
C LEU A 49 5.51 -11.89 7.53
N ILE A 50 6.07 -10.68 7.41
CA ILE A 50 5.29 -9.44 7.37
C ILE A 50 4.85 -9.22 5.92
N CYS A 51 3.57 -9.47 5.64
CA CYS A 51 2.92 -8.94 4.44
C CYS A 51 2.42 -7.54 4.79
N SER A 52 2.77 -6.51 4.02
CA SER A 52 2.20 -5.16 4.16
C SER A 52 1.63 -4.73 2.82
N LEU A 53 0.30 -4.63 2.74
CA LEU A 53 -0.38 -3.97 1.63
C LEU A 53 -0.54 -2.47 1.94
N PRO A 54 -0.46 -1.58 0.94
CA PRO A 54 -0.84 -0.18 1.12
C PRO A 54 -2.25 -0.08 1.69
N GLY A 55 -2.44 0.72 2.74
CA GLY A 55 -3.77 0.97 3.31
C GLY A 55 -4.65 1.77 2.34
N PRO A 56 -5.97 1.83 2.58
CA PRO A 56 -6.85 2.71 1.81
C PRO A 56 -6.37 4.16 1.90
N ALA A 57 -6.69 4.96 0.88
CA ALA A 57 -6.41 6.40 0.90
C ALA A 57 -7.00 7.02 2.17
N GLY A 58 -6.24 7.93 2.79
CA GLY A 58 -6.73 8.69 3.95
C GLY A 58 -7.94 9.55 3.57
N PRO A 59 -8.72 10.01 4.55
CA PRO A 59 -9.84 10.91 4.28
C PRO A 59 -9.36 12.20 3.60
N ASP A 60 -10.22 12.79 2.77
CA ASP A 60 -9.98 14.09 2.16
C ASP A 60 -9.71 15.15 3.24
N GLY A 61 -8.81 16.09 2.96
CA GLY A 61 -8.53 17.20 3.86
C GLY A 61 -9.75 18.10 4.04
N ASN A 62 -9.79 18.82 5.18
CA ASN A 62 -10.90 19.70 5.48
C ASN A 62 -10.97 20.86 4.46
N PRO A 63 -12.19 21.31 4.08
CA PRO A 63 -12.34 22.53 3.28
C PRO A 63 -11.68 23.73 3.94
N GLY A 64 -11.00 24.56 3.14
CA GLY A 64 -10.39 25.80 3.61
C GLY A 64 -11.45 26.79 4.13
N PRO A 65 -11.05 27.72 5.02
CA PRO A 65 -11.98 28.68 5.61
C PRO A 65 -12.58 29.64 4.56
N PRO A 66 -13.81 30.14 4.76
CA PRO A 66 -14.40 31.17 3.89
C PRO A 66 -13.54 32.45 3.84
N GLY A 67 -13.46 33.07 2.66
CA GLY A 67 -12.75 34.35 2.49
C GLY A 67 -13.38 35.47 3.30
N SER A 68 -12.57 36.44 3.73
CA SER A 68 -13.02 37.58 4.53
C SER A 68 -14.03 38.47 3.77
N PRO A 69 -15.00 39.11 4.46
CA PRO A 69 -15.90 40.08 3.85
C PRO A 69 -15.16 41.21 3.13
N GLY A 70 -15.70 41.65 2.00
CA GLY A 70 -15.16 42.79 1.25
C GLY A 70 -15.27 44.10 2.03
N ALA A 71 -14.34 45.04 1.78
CA ALA A 71 -14.36 46.35 2.41
C ALA A 71 -15.59 47.16 1.99
N MET A 72 -16.16 47.94 2.92
CA MET A 72 -17.27 48.85 2.66
C MET A 72 -16.81 49.97 1.71
N GLY A 73 -17.60 50.24 0.66
CA GLY A 73 -17.30 51.31 -0.28
C GLY A 73 -17.35 52.71 0.36
N PRO A 74 -16.61 53.70 -0.19
CA PRO A 74 -16.61 55.06 0.33
C PRO A 74 -17.99 55.73 0.21
N MET A 75 -18.31 56.61 1.17
CA MET A 75 -19.55 57.40 1.16
C MET A 75 -19.58 58.36 -0.04
N GLY A 76 -20.73 58.46 -0.72
CA GLY A 76 -20.91 59.36 -1.87
C GLY A 76 -20.81 60.85 -1.49
N PRO A 77 -20.46 61.74 -2.43
CA PRO A 77 -20.35 63.18 -2.17
C PRO A 77 -21.72 63.82 -1.85
N PRO A 78 -21.75 64.96 -1.13
CA PRO A 78 -22.97 65.73 -0.86
C PRO A 78 -23.71 66.15 -2.14
N GLY A 79 -25.05 66.20 -2.08
CA GLY A 79 -25.89 66.68 -3.19
C GLY A 79 -25.67 68.16 -3.48
N LYS A 80 -25.87 68.57 -4.74
CA LYS A 80 -25.73 69.97 -5.18
C LYS A 80 -26.92 70.81 -4.67
N ASP A 81 -26.67 72.09 -4.37
CA ASP A 81 -27.71 73.04 -3.94
C ASP A 81 -28.77 73.24 -5.04
N GLY A 82 -30.02 73.48 -4.63
CA GLY A 82 -31.14 73.71 -5.54
C GLY A 82 -31.11 75.12 -6.16
N PRO A 83 -31.70 75.32 -7.36
CA PRO A 83 -31.78 76.64 -7.99
C PRO A 83 -32.75 77.59 -7.24
N ASP A 84 -32.46 78.89 -7.29
CA ASP A 84 -33.28 79.94 -6.66
C ASP A 84 -34.70 80.00 -7.25
N GLY A 85 -35.68 80.32 -6.40
CA GLY A 85 -37.09 80.44 -6.78
C GLY A 85 -37.37 81.68 -7.65
N LYS A 86 -38.31 81.57 -8.60
CA LYS A 86 -38.75 82.69 -9.45
C LYS A 86 -39.70 83.63 -8.69
N ASP A 87 -39.61 84.93 -8.96
CA ASP A 87 -40.46 85.99 -8.40
C ASP A 87 -41.95 85.79 -8.77
N GLY A 88 -42.86 86.15 -7.86
CA GLY A 88 -44.31 85.99 -8.03
C GLY A 88 -44.97 87.13 -8.80
N ASP A 89 -45.99 86.80 -9.60
CA ASP A 89 -46.76 87.76 -10.41
C ASP A 89 -47.63 88.72 -9.57
N LYS A 90 -47.84 89.94 -10.09
CA LYS A 90 -48.58 91.06 -9.46
C LYS A 90 -50.10 90.82 -9.49
N GLY A 91 -50.78 91.02 -8.35
CA GLY A 91 -52.24 90.81 -8.22
C GLY A 91 -53.13 91.92 -8.80
N ASP A 92 -54.33 91.53 -9.24
CA ASP A 92 -55.36 92.32 -9.94
C ASP A 92 -56.20 93.27 -9.07
N LYS A 93 -56.85 94.27 -9.71
CA LYS A 93 -57.67 95.34 -9.10
C LYS A 93 -59.14 94.92 -8.94
N GLY A 94 -59.74 95.16 -7.77
CA GLY A 94 -61.12 94.76 -7.44
C GLY A 94 -62.25 95.69 -7.91
N ASP A 95 -63.43 95.10 -8.10
CA ASP A 95 -64.68 95.67 -8.64
C ASP A 95 -65.48 96.55 -7.65
N ALA A 96 -66.38 97.42 -8.17
CA ALA A 96 -67.32 98.23 -7.39
C ALA A 96 -68.78 97.98 -7.83
N GLY A 97 -69.70 97.87 -6.85
CA GLY A 97 -71.06 97.34 -7.01
C GLY A 97 -72.21 98.34 -7.33
N ASP A 98 -73.33 97.75 -7.75
CA ASP A 98 -74.63 98.33 -8.17
C ASP A 98 -75.64 98.52 -6.98
N PRO A 99 -76.91 98.96 -7.17
CA PRO A 99 -77.48 100.09 -7.94
C PRO A 99 -78.55 100.91 -7.14
N GLY A 100 -79.08 102.00 -7.72
CA GLY A 100 -80.31 102.69 -7.25
C GLY A 100 -80.77 103.87 -8.13
N ARG A 101 -82.09 104.00 -8.35
CA ARG A 101 -82.79 104.77 -9.41
C ARG A 101 -82.95 106.30 -9.13
N THR A 102 -83.36 107.01 -10.19
CA THR A 102 -83.17 108.41 -10.63
C THR A 102 -83.61 109.62 -9.76
N GLY A 103 -82.80 110.70 -9.80
CA GLY A 103 -83.22 112.11 -9.64
C GLY A 103 -82.10 113.16 -9.40
N ASN A 104 -81.54 113.75 -10.47
CA ASN A 104 -80.82 115.04 -10.70
C ASN A 104 -80.21 115.89 -9.51
N PRO A 105 -79.13 116.70 -9.74
CA PRO A 105 -77.73 116.34 -9.97
C PRO A 105 -76.70 117.04 -9.03
N GLY A 106 -75.64 116.31 -8.64
CA GLY A 106 -74.22 116.72 -8.72
C GLY A 106 -73.51 117.44 -7.55
N LYS A 107 -72.63 116.72 -6.83
CA LYS A 107 -71.27 117.13 -6.39
C LYS A 107 -70.31 115.90 -6.32
N PRO A 108 -68.96 116.07 -6.47
CA PRO A 108 -68.02 115.07 -7.03
C PRO A 108 -67.58 113.90 -6.12
N GLY A 109 -67.16 112.78 -6.72
CA GLY A 109 -66.90 111.47 -6.09
C GLY A 109 -65.53 111.26 -5.40
N VAL A 110 -65.48 110.26 -4.51
CA VAL A 110 -64.34 109.93 -3.63
C VAL A 110 -63.54 108.73 -4.17
N LYS A 111 -62.21 108.81 -4.06
CA LYS A 111 -61.15 107.90 -4.57
C LYS A 111 -61.24 106.48 -3.96
N GLY A 112 -61.06 105.45 -4.79
CA GLY A 112 -61.10 104.03 -4.38
C GLY A 112 -59.93 103.57 -3.50
N ARG A 113 -60.14 102.51 -2.71
CA ARG A 113 -59.16 101.90 -1.77
C ARG A 113 -58.09 101.07 -2.49
N GLU A 114 -56.92 101.01 -1.85
CA GLU A 114 -55.65 100.40 -2.30
C GLU A 114 -55.71 98.86 -2.40
N GLY A 115 -54.99 98.27 -3.36
CA GLY A 115 -54.97 96.82 -3.61
C GLY A 115 -54.19 96.02 -2.56
N VAL A 116 -54.53 94.74 -2.40
CA VAL A 116 -53.94 93.84 -1.40
C VAL A 116 -52.55 93.36 -1.84
N ILE A 117 -51.59 93.31 -0.90
CA ILE A 117 -50.21 92.83 -1.10
C ILE A 117 -50.22 91.35 -1.56
N GLY A 118 -49.44 91.02 -2.60
CA GLY A 118 -49.29 89.66 -3.12
C GLY A 118 -48.69 88.68 -2.09
N ARG A 119 -49.07 87.40 -2.17
CA ARG A 119 -48.60 86.34 -1.26
C ARG A 119 -47.09 86.08 -1.44
N ALA A 120 -46.41 85.75 -0.34
CA ALA A 120 -44.99 85.36 -0.35
C ALA A 120 -44.73 84.16 -1.27
N GLY A 121 -43.61 84.19 -2.00
CA GLY A 121 -43.17 83.11 -2.89
C GLY A 121 -42.94 81.79 -2.15
N LEU A 122 -43.11 80.67 -2.86
CA LEU A 122 -42.95 79.31 -2.32
C LEU A 122 -41.50 79.05 -1.87
N ARG A 123 -41.33 78.39 -0.72
CA ARG A 123 -40.03 77.95 -0.20
C ARG A 123 -39.40 76.96 -1.19
N GLY A 124 -38.13 77.17 -1.55
CA GLY A 124 -37.39 76.29 -2.47
C GLY A 124 -37.41 74.82 -2.05
N LEU A 125 -37.43 73.91 -3.03
CA LEU A 125 -37.49 72.47 -2.81
C LEU A 125 -36.23 71.97 -2.09
N LYS A 126 -36.40 71.04 -1.14
CA LYS A 126 -35.29 70.40 -0.40
C LYS A 126 -34.37 69.68 -1.41
N GLY A 127 -33.06 69.94 -1.32
CA GLY A 127 -32.05 69.32 -2.19
C GLY A 127 -32.16 67.79 -2.24
N LEU A 128 -31.92 67.22 -3.42
CA LEU A 128 -32.02 65.77 -3.66
C LEU A 128 -30.98 65.01 -2.80
N ARG A 129 -31.40 63.87 -2.22
CA ARG A 129 -30.50 62.98 -1.47
C ARG A 129 -29.39 62.48 -2.40
N GLY A 130 -28.12 62.59 -1.95
CA GLY A 130 -26.97 62.09 -2.70
C GLY A 130 -27.12 60.62 -3.08
N SER A 131 -26.56 60.22 -4.23
CA SER A 131 -26.62 58.85 -4.73
C SER A 131 -25.95 57.86 -3.77
N THR A 132 -26.54 56.66 -3.61
CA THR A 132 -25.95 55.55 -2.85
C THR A 132 -24.54 55.24 -3.36
N GLY A 133 -23.58 55.09 -2.44
CA GLY A 133 -22.18 54.77 -2.80
C GLY A 133 -22.06 53.45 -3.56
N ALA A 134 -20.99 53.30 -4.34
CA ALA A 134 -20.74 52.10 -5.13
C ALA A 134 -20.60 50.85 -4.23
N ALA A 135 -21.06 49.70 -4.73
CA ALA A 135 -20.94 48.42 -4.03
C ALA A 135 -19.46 48.08 -3.75
N GLY A 136 -19.16 47.60 -2.54
CA GLY A 136 -17.81 47.18 -2.15
C GLY A 136 -17.27 46.05 -3.03
N THR A 137 -15.95 45.94 -3.13
CA THR A 137 -15.30 44.89 -3.93
C THR A 137 -15.49 43.50 -3.30
N LYS A 138 -15.64 42.47 -4.15
CA LYS A 138 -15.74 41.08 -3.68
C LYS A 138 -14.43 40.68 -2.98
N GLY A 139 -14.54 40.09 -1.78
CA GLY A 139 -13.38 39.60 -1.03
C GLY A 139 -12.59 38.52 -1.78
N PRO A 140 -11.32 38.28 -1.40
CA PRO A 140 -10.48 37.26 -2.02
C PRO A 140 -11.07 35.85 -1.83
N LYS A 141 -10.76 34.95 -2.77
CA LYS A 141 -11.12 33.52 -2.65
C LYS A 141 -10.40 32.93 -1.43
N GLY A 142 -11.10 32.13 -0.63
CA GLY A 142 -10.51 31.41 0.51
C GLY A 142 -9.35 30.52 0.11
N GLU A 143 -8.49 30.20 1.07
CA GLU A 143 -7.30 29.36 0.86
C GLU A 143 -7.68 27.93 0.43
N ALA A 144 -6.75 27.25 -0.26
CA ALA A 144 -6.94 25.85 -0.61
C ALA A 144 -6.99 24.99 0.66
N GLY A 145 -7.89 24.00 0.68
CA GLY A 145 -7.98 23.05 1.80
C GLY A 145 -6.69 22.25 1.98
N ASP A 146 -6.52 21.69 3.18
CA ASP A 146 -5.33 20.92 3.52
C ASP A 146 -5.19 19.66 2.65
N VAL A 147 -3.96 19.21 2.41
CA VAL A 147 -3.70 17.91 1.78
C VAL A 147 -4.14 16.81 2.74
N GLY A 148 -4.92 15.84 2.23
CA GLY A 148 -5.38 14.69 3.02
C GLY A 148 -4.22 13.93 3.66
N GLN A 149 -4.45 13.37 4.85
CA GLN A 149 -3.41 12.63 5.57
C GLN A 149 -3.00 11.36 4.80
N GLN A 150 -1.71 11.01 4.87
CA GLN A 150 -1.24 9.72 4.36
C GLN A 150 -1.99 8.59 5.09
N GLY A 151 -2.61 7.69 4.32
CA GLY A 151 -3.31 6.53 4.87
C GLY A 151 -2.36 5.72 5.76
N ALA A 152 -2.85 5.26 6.91
CA ALA A 152 -2.08 4.39 7.78
C ALA A 152 -1.63 3.13 7.01
N ALA A 153 -0.46 2.59 7.37
CA ALA A 153 -0.02 1.31 6.82
C ALA A 153 -1.12 0.27 7.05
N GLY A 154 -1.57 -0.39 5.98
CA GLY A 154 -2.59 -1.41 6.07
C GLY A 154 -2.12 -2.51 7.03
N ARG A 155 -2.91 -2.77 8.07
CA ARG A 155 -2.69 -3.97 8.89
C ARG A 155 -3.13 -5.14 8.02
N CYS A 156 -2.20 -5.98 7.58
CA CYS A 156 -2.56 -7.22 6.92
C CYS A 156 -3.27 -8.12 7.94
N ASN A 157 -4.60 -8.07 7.93
CA ASN A 157 -5.44 -9.07 8.56
C ASN A 157 -5.37 -10.33 7.71
N CYS A 158 -4.20 -10.99 7.70
CA CYS A 158 -4.13 -12.39 7.31
C CYS A 158 -4.75 -13.32 8.37
N GLY A 159 -5.70 -12.80 9.17
CA GLY A 159 -6.35 -13.47 10.29
C GLY A 159 -7.51 -14.37 9.91
N THR A 160 -7.91 -14.40 8.63
CA THR A 160 -8.92 -15.32 8.09
C THR A 160 -8.52 -15.91 6.73
N ALA A 161 -7.31 -15.61 6.25
CA ALA A 161 -6.83 -16.16 4.99
C ALA A 161 -6.45 -17.64 5.18
N ALA A 162 -7.13 -18.52 4.45
CA ALA A 162 -6.77 -19.92 4.31
C ALA A 162 -5.27 -20.05 3.97
N ARG A 163 -4.48 -20.62 4.89
CA ARG A 163 -3.02 -20.79 4.76
C ARG A 163 -2.66 -22.27 4.76
N SER A 164 -1.94 -22.69 3.75
CA SER A 164 -1.44 -24.06 3.61
C SER A 164 -0.16 -24.01 2.80
N ALA A 165 0.97 -24.29 3.44
CA ALA A 165 2.27 -24.27 2.80
C ALA A 165 3.25 -25.18 3.53
N PHE A 166 4.09 -25.88 2.79
CA PHE A 166 5.20 -26.64 3.35
C PHE A 166 6.43 -26.50 2.47
N SER A 167 7.58 -26.58 3.10
CA SER A 167 8.87 -26.73 2.43
C SER A 167 9.73 -27.65 3.29
N VAL A 168 10.21 -28.73 2.69
CA VAL A 168 10.89 -29.82 3.37
C VAL A 168 12.11 -30.27 2.59
N ALA A 169 13.10 -30.79 3.28
CA ALA A 169 14.34 -31.29 2.71
C ALA A 169 14.61 -32.74 3.17
N VAL A 170 15.30 -33.49 2.31
CA VAL A 170 15.79 -34.83 2.67
C VAL A 170 16.97 -34.71 3.64
N THR A 171 17.20 -35.78 4.41
CA THR A 171 18.41 -35.90 5.25
C THR A 171 19.17 -37.19 5.01
N LYS A 172 18.80 -37.94 3.97
CA LYS A 172 19.37 -39.25 3.62
C LYS A 172 19.37 -39.41 2.11
N SER A 173 20.50 -39.86 1.56
CA SER A 173 20.62 -40.28 0.16
C SER A 173 19.90 -41.59 -0.08
N TYR A 174 19.55 -41.85 -1.34
CA TYR A 174 19.03 -43.14 -1.81
C TYR A 174 17.81 -43.65 -1.01
N PRO A 175 16.69 -42.89 -0.96
CA PRO A 175 15.47 -43.34 -0.31
C PRO A 175 14.93 -44.62 -0.96
N LYS A 176 14.10 -45.38 -0.23
CA LYS A 176 13.53 -46.62 -0.78
C LYS A 176 12.73 -46.35 -2.06
N GLU A 177 13.01 -47.11 -3.10
CA GLU A 177 12.30 -47.06 -4.39
C GLU A 177 10.85 -47.52 -4.24
N ARG A 178 9.97 -47.05 -5.14
CA ARG A 178 8.53 -47.38 -5.21
C ARG A 178 7.73 -47.03 -3.94
N LEU A 179 8.32 -46.27 -3.03
CA LEU A 179 7.68 -45.76 -1.83
C LEU A 179 7.76 -44.23 -1.80
N PRO A 180 6.84 -43.55 -1.09
CA PRO A 180 6.94 -42.12 -0.87
C PRO A 180 8.29 -41.75 -0.22
N ILE A 181 8.96 -40.76 -0.80
CA ILE A 181 10.21 -40.21 -0.26
C ILE A 181 9.87 -39.40 0.99
N ARG A 182 10.56 -39.71 2.09
CA ARG A 182 10.37 -39.03 3.38
C ARG A 182 11.34 -37.86 3.49
N PHE A 183 10.81 -36.65 3.38
CA PHE A 183 11.55 -35.42 3.66
C PHE A 183 11.41 -35.11 5.16
N SER A 184 12.45 -35.46 5.92
CA SER A 184 12.46 -35.40 7.38
C SER A 184 12.81 -34.03 7.95
N ARG A 185 13.51 -33.17 7.17
CA ARG A 185 13.89 -31.83 7.62
C ARG A 185 12.83 -30.83 7.21
N VAL A 186 12.17 -30.22 8.20
CA VAL A 186 11.11 -29.24 7.97
C VAL A 186 11.70 -27.83 7.95
N LEU A 187 11.53 -27.13 6.83
CA LEU A 187 11.87 -25.71 6.68
C LEU A 187 10.65 -24.83 6.96
N LEU A 188 9.48 -25.26 6.50
CA LEU A 188 8.16 -24.65 6.74
C LEU A 188 7.09 -25.75 6.73
N ASN A 189 6.09 -25.67 7.61
CA ASN A 189 4.92 -26.56 7.58
C ASN A 189 3.69 -25.84 8.16
N GLU A 190 3.27 -24.77 7.48
CA GLU A 190 2.10 -23.99 7.83
C GLU A 190 0.82 -24.83 7.68
N GLY A 191 0.05 -24.92 8.77
CA GLY A 191 -1.14 -25.76 8.86
C GLY A 191 -0.85 -27.24 9.21
N ASN A 192 0.42 -27.64 9.34
CA ASN A 192 0.82 -29.04 9.59
C ASN A 192 0.27 -30.03 8.54
N HIS A 193 0.10 -29.58 7.30
CA HIS A 193 -0.48 -30.38 6.21
C HIS A 193 0.52 -31.34 5.57
N TYR A 194 1.83 -31.19 5.81
CA TYR A 194 2.83 -32.18 5.42
C TYR A 194 3.17 -33.14 6.56
N ASN A 195 3.10 -34.44 6.29
CA ASN A 195 3.46 -35.49 7.24
C ASN A 195 4.84 -36.07 6.93
N THR A 196 5.80 -35.78 7.81
CA THR A 196 7.21 -36.22 7.69
C THR A 196 7.39 -37.73 7.85
N THR A 197 6.47 -38.41 8.52
CA THR A 197 6.53 -39.87 8.73
C THR A 197 6.13 -40.61 7.46
N THR A 198 5.14 -40.11 6.74
CA THR A 198 4.65 -40.73 5.49
C THR A 198 5.33 -40.16 4.24
N GLY A 199 5.88 -38.95 4.30
CA GLY A 199 6.44 -38.24 3.16
C GLY A 199 5.39 -37.55 2.28
N LYS A 200 4.15 -37.42 2.77
CA LYS A 200 2.99 -36.95 1.99
C LYS A 200 2.46 -35.62 2.48
N PHE A 201 2.10 -34.77 1.55
CA PHE A 201 1.21 -33.64 1.78
C PHE A 201 -0.24 -34.12 1.74
N VAL A 202 -1.06 -33.69 2.71
CA VAL A 202 -2.50 -33.97 2.77
C VAL A 202 -3.24 -32.64 2.70
N CYS A 203 -4.05 -32.46 1.66
CA CYS A 203 -4.80 -31.25 1.44
C CYS A 203 -5.89 -31.08 2.51
N ALA A 204 -5.77 -30.06 3.36
CA ALA A 204 -6.84 -29.69 4.30
C ALA A 204 -7.79 -28.64 3.73
N ILE A 205 -7.27 -27.77 2.85
CA ILE A 205 -8.00 -26.63 2.26
C ILE A 205 -8.11 -26.88 0.75
N PRO A 206 -9.32 -27.09 0.20
CA PRO A 206 -9.50 -27.27 -1.23
C PRO A 206 -9.12 -25.98 -1.98
N GLY A 207 -8.49 -26.15 -3.14
CA GLY A 207 -7.99 -25.01 -3.91
C GLY A 207 -6.92 -25.38 -4.93
N VAL A 208 -6.31 -24.35 -5.49
CA VAL A 208 -5.20 -24.44 -6.44
C VAL A 208 -3.88 -24.35 -5.69
N TYR A 209 -3.05 -25.36 -5.86
CA TYR A 209 -1.74 -25.49 -5.23
C TYR A 209 -0.63 -25.47 -6.27
N TYR A 210 0.49 -24.83 -5.92
CA TYR A 210 1.74 -24.93 -6.65
C TYR A 210 2.67 -25.88 -5.91
N PHE A 211 3.30 -26.80 -6.64
CA PHE A 211 4.31 -27.72 -6.12
C PHE A 211 5.58 -27.57 -6.92
N SER A 212 6.72 -27.54 -6.23
CA SER A 212 8.06 -27.57 -6.82
C SER A 212 8.98 -28.47 -6.03
N TYR A 213 9.92 -29.09 -6.71
CA TYR A 213 11.01 -29.84 -6.08
C TYR A 213 12.31 -29.59 -6.82
N ASP A 214 13.39 -29.62 -6.05
CA ASP A 214 14.76 -29.44 -6.52
C ASP A 214 15.58 -30.59 -5.94
N ILE A 215 16.05 -31.49 -6.79
CA ILE A 215 16.69 -32.74 -6.38
C ILE A 215 18.12 -32.77 -6.87
N THR A 216 19.06 -32.81 -5.94
CA THR A 216 20.45 -33.06 -6.26
C THR A 216 20.63 -34.56 -6.52
N LEU A 217 21.29 -34.91 -7.61
CA LEU A 217 21.61 -36.30 -7.95
C LEU A 217 23.11 -36.56 -8.07
N ALA A 218 23.54 -37.74 -7.61
CA ALA A 218 24.94 -38.19 -7.61
C ALA A 218 25.02 -39.71 -7.83
N ASN A 219 26.10 -40.17 -8.47
CA ASN A 219 26.48 -41.58 -8.71
C ASN A 219 25.51 -42.46 -9.53
N LYS A 220 24.21 -42.21 -9.52
CA LYS A 220 23.18 -42.92 -10.29
C LYS A 220 22.30 -41.94 -11.06
N HIS A 221 21.60 -42.44 -12.08
CA HIS A 221 20.53 -41.71 -12.76
C HIS A 221 19.32 -41.52 -11.83
N LEU A 222 18.48 -40.52 -12.12
CA LEU A 222 17.29 -40.21 -11.33
C LEU A 222 16.02 -40.39 -12.16
N ALA A 223 15.04 -41.11 -11.61
CA ALA A 223 13.67 -41.16 -12.13
C ALA A 223 12.67 -40.90 -10.98
N ILE A 224 12.32 -39.63 -10.81
CA ILE A 224 11.43 -39.17 -9.74
C ILE A 224 10.09 -38.71 -10.30
N GLY A 225 9.01 -39.02 -9.61
CA GLY A 225 7.67 -38.63 -10.01
C GLY A 225 6.91 -37.91 -8.91
N LEU A 226 6.19 -36.86 -9.28
CA LEU A 226 5.18 -36.23 -8.43
C LEU A 226 3.86 -36.97 -8.62
N VAL A 227 3.31 -37.46 -7.51
CA VAL A 227 2.15 -38.33 -7.47
C VAL A 227 1.02 -37.61 -6.74
N HIS A 228 -0.17 -37.62 -7.34
CA HIS A 228 -1.42 -37.16 -6.75
C HIS A 228 -2.41 -38.32 -6.72
N ASN A 229 -2.86 -38.71 -5.52
CA ASN A 229 -3.78 -39.83 -5.30
C ASN A 229 -3.40 -41.12 -6.05
N GLY A 230 -2.10 -41.43 -6.13
CA GLY A 230 -1.57 -42.63 -6.78
C GLY A 230 -1.27 -42.47 -8.28
N HIS A 231 -1.66 -41.36 -8.91
CA HIS A 231 -1.39 -41.08 -10.31
C HIS A 231 -0.20 -40.12 -10.47
N TYR A 232 0.73 -40.46 -11.35
CA TYR A 232 1.84 -39.57 -11.69
C TYR A 232 1.34 -38.34 -12.46
N LYS A 233 1.67 -37.15 -11.96
CA LYS A 233 1.40 -35.86 -12.61
C LYS A 233 2.64 -35.31 -13.31
N ILE A 234 3.82 -35.54 -12.73
CA ILE A 234 5.11 -35.26 -13.36
C ILE A 234 5.97 -36.50 -13.25
N LYS A 235 6.73 -36.79 -14.30
CA LYS A 235 7.85 -37.75 -14.28
C LYS A 235 9.08 -37.01 -14.78
N THR A 236 10.10 -36.94 -13.94
CA THR A 236 11.37 -36.27 -14.25
C THR A 236 12.45 -37.33 -14.31
N PHE A 237 13.22 -37.29 -15.39
CA PHE A 237 14.34 -38.18 -15.66
C PHE A 237 15.59 -37.34 -15.80
N ASP A 238 16.65 -37.78 -15.16
CA ASP A 238 17.95 -37.12 -15.24
C ASP A 238 19.06 -38.17 -15.33
N ALA A 239 19.93 -38.01 -16.33
CA ALA A 239 21.01 -38.91 -16.63
C ALA A 239 22.34 -38.39 -16.07
N ASN A 240 22.73 -38.88 -14.90
CA ASN A 240 24.03 -38.56 -14.34
C ASN A 240 25.20 -39.11 -15.19
N THR A 241 26.15 -38.25 -15.57
CA THR A 241 27.36 -38.59 -16.34
C THR A 241 28.68 -38.48 -15.56
N GLY A 242 28.64 -38.28 -14.22
CA GLY A 242 29.78 -38.56 -13.35
C GLY A 242 30.16 -37.51 -12.31
N ASN A 243 29.46 -36.37 -12.25
CA ASN A 243 29.70 -35.35 -11.23
C ASN A 243 28.49 -35.27 -10.28
N HIS A 244 27.72 -34.20 -10.40
CA HIS A 244 26.48 -33.95 -9.69
C HIS A 244 25.59 -33.17 -10.66
N ASP A 245 24.29 -33.43 -10.63
CA ASP A 245 23.32 -32.65 -11.40
C ASP A 245 22.15 -32.26 -10.50
N VAL A 246 21.32 -31.33 -10.98
CA VAL A 246 20.12 -30.87 -10.29
C VAL A 246 18.92 -31.04 -11.19
N ALA A 247 18.02 -31.93 -10.79
CA ALA A 247 16.75 -32.15 -11.45
C ALA A 247 15.63 -31.44 -10.69
N SER A 248 14.94 -30.53 -11.38
CA SER A 248 13.80 -29.81 -10.80
C SER A 248 12.52 -30.08 -11.59
N GLY A 249 11.39 -29.96 -10.91
CA GLY A 249 10.09 -30.05 -11.55
C GLY A 249 9.04 -29.30 -10.77
N SER A 250 8.12 -28.66 -11.49
CA SER A 250 7.04 -27.90 -10.86
C SER A 250 5.73 -28.06 -11.62
N THR A 251 4.61 -27.95 -10.91
CA THR A 251 3.29 -27.99 -11.50
C THR A 251 2.25 -27.31 -10.61
N VAL A 252 1.11 -26.99 -11.21
CA VAL A 252 -0.06 -26.48 -10.53
C VAL A 252 -1.12 -27.58 -10.51
N LEU A 253 -1.66 -27.88 -9.34
CA LEU A 253 -2.73 -28.88 -9.16
C LEU A 253 -3.89 -28.25 -8.40
N ARG A 254 -5.11 -28.48 -8.88
CA ARG A 254 -6.31 -28.26 -8.07
C ARG A 254 -6.54 -29.49 -7.20
N LEU A 255 -6.63 -29.29 -5.88
CA LEU A 255 -6.78 -30.35 -4.89
C LEU A 255 -8.11 -30.22 -4.16
N GLN A 256 -8.70 -31.37 -3.87
CA GLN A 256 -9.85 -31.48 -2.97
C GLN A 256 -9.40 -31.83 -1.55
N LYS A 257 -10.30 -31.66 -0.57
CA LYS A 257 -10.02 -32.02 0.81
C LYS A 257 -9.64 -33.50 0.92
N SER A 258 -8.59 -33.80 1.68
CA SER A 258 -7.99 -35.12 1.87
C SER A 258 -7.19 -35.69 0.69
N ASP A 259 -7.05 -34.95 -0.41
CA ASP A 259 -6.14 -35.34 -1.49
C ASP A 259 -4.69 -35.41 -1.00
N GLN A 260 -3.96 -36.38 -1.52
CA GLN A 260 -2.56 -36.63 -1.13
C GLN A 260 -1.63 -36.36 -2.29
N VAL A 261 -0.54 -35.63 -2.01
CA VAL A 261 0.54 -35.35 -2.97
C VAL A 261 1.88 -35.73 -2.37
N TRP A 262 2.72 -36.42 -3.14
CA TRP A 262 4.07 -36.81 -2.69
C TRP A 262 5.03 -37.04 -3.86
N LEU A 263 6.31 -37.22 -3.53
CA LEU A 263 7.34 -37.65 -4.48
C LEU A 263 7.73 -39.09 -4.24
N GLN A 264 7.99 -39.84 -5.31
CA GLN A 264 8.55 -41.18 -5.23
C GLN A 264 9.47 -41.50 -6.41
N ILE A 265 10.46 -42.35 -6.17
CA ILE A 265 11.27 -42.95 -7.23
C ILE A 265 10.45 -44.09 -7.86
N PHE A 266 10.14 -44.00 -9.14
CA PHE A 266 9.23 -44.95 -9.80
C PHE A 266 9.94 -46.01 -10.64
N TYR A 267 11.20 -45.79 -11.00
CA TYR A 267 11.99 -46.72 -11.78
C TYR A 267 13.08 -47.35 -10.92
N SER A 268 13.26 -48.65 -11.03
CA SER A 268 14.25 -49.37 -10.24
C SER A 268 15.67 -49.07 -10.72
N GLU A 269 16.64 -49.02 -9.81
CA GLU A 269 18.05 -48.68 -10.08
C GLU A 269 18.31 -47.22 -10.55
N GLN A 270 17.26 -46.41 -10.72
CA GLN A 270 17.37 -44.98 -11.06
C GLN A 270 17.06 -44.09 -9.83
N ASN A 271 17.78 -44.38 -8.76
CA ASN A 271 17.72 -43.66 -7.51
C ASN A 271 19.02 -42.88 -7.29
N GLY A 272 19.20 -41.79 -8.03
CA GLY A 272 20.35 -40.90 -7.92
C GLY A 272 20.25 -39.87 -6.80
N LEU A 273 19.12 -39.80 -6.08
CA LEU A 273 18.85 -38.75 -5.10
C LEU A 273 19.94 -38.75 -4.01
N PHE A 274 20.61 -37.62 -3.88
CA PHE A 274 21.77 -37.46 -3.02
C PHE A 274 21.59 -36.32 -2.02
N PHE A 275 22.12 -36.54 -0.82
CA PHE A 275 22.13 -35.59 0.29
C PHE A 275 23.52 -35.58 0.95
N ASP A 276 24.05 -34.39 1.16
CA ASP A 276 25.22 -34.13 1.97
C ASP A 276 24.96 -32.91 2.87
N PRO A 277 25.15 -33.05 4.20
CA PRO A 277 24.81 -32.00 5.16
C PRO A 277 25.62 -30.70 5.01
N PHE A 278 26.71 -30.69 4.23
CA PHE A 278 27.58 -29.54 4.05
C PHE A 278 27.39 -28.78 2.74
N TRP A 279 26.93 -29.45 1.67
CA TRP A 279 26.92 -28.84 0.34
C TRP A 279 25.72 -29.17 -0.54
N THR A 280 24.79 -30.06 -0.15
CA THR A 280 23.58 -30.32 -0.95
C THR A 280 22.32 -30.38 -0.12
N ASP A 281 21.25 -29.78 -0.64
CA ASP A 281 19.89 -29.99 -0.16
C ASP A 281 19.04 -30.45 -1.34
N SER A 282 18.24 -31.48 -1.13
CA SER A 282 17.15 -31.82 -2.06
C SER A 282 15.82 -31.48 -1.38
N THR A 283 15.03 -30.62 -2.01
CA THR A 283 13.86 -30.01 -1.40
C THR A 283 12.57 -30.35 -2.14
N PHE A 284 11.47 -30.31 -1.40
CA PHE A 284 10.12 -30.40 -1.91
C PHE A 284 9.26 -29.36 -1.22
N THR A 285 8.60 -28.54 -2.01
CA THR A 285 7.85 -27.38 -1.56
C THR A 285 6.47 -27.38 -2.21
N GLY A 286 5.45 -27.00 -1.46
CA GLY A 286 4.13 -26.77 -2.00
C GLY A 286 3.34 -25.77 -1.17
N PHE A 287 2.53 -24.96 -1.83
CA PHE A 287 1.69 -23.96 -1.16
C PHE A 287 0.39 -23.70 -1.91
N LEU A 288 -0.62 -23.29 -1.14
CA LEU A 288 -1.91 -22.85 -1.65
C LEU A 288 -1.74 -21.49 -2.34
N VAL A 289 -2.16 -21.43 -3.60
CA VAL A 289 -2.19 -20.20 -4.40
C VAL A 289 -3.55 -19.53 -4.25
N HIS A 290 -4.62 -20.31 -4.43
CA HIS A 290 -6.00 -19.85 -4.32
C HIS A 290 -6.87 -20.89 -3.62
N ALA A 291 -7.56 -20.50 -2.54
CA ALA A 291 -8.58 -21.33 -1.92
C ALA A 291 -9.86 -21.33 -2.78
N ASP A 292 -10.59 -22.45 -2.79
CA ASP A 292 -11.91 -22.49 -3.42
C ASP A 292 -12.88 -21.57 -2.66
N GLN A 293 -13.67 -20.76 -3.38
CA GLN A 293 -14.53 -19.73 -2.78
C GLN A 293 -15.58 -20.31 -1.82
N ASP A 294 -16.12 -21.48 -2.14
CA ASP A 294 -17.12 -22.17 -1.30
C ASP A 294 -16.58 -22.47 0.10
N TYR A 295 -15.30 -22.82 0.20
CA TYR A 295 -14.63 -23.06 1.47
C TYR A 295 -14.50 -21.79 2.30
N LEU A 296 -14.22 -20.64 1.66
CA LEU A 296 -14.12 -19.35 2.34
C LEU A 296 -15.50 -18.90 2.86
N ASN A 297 -16.54 -19.06 2.06
CA ASN A 297 -17.91 -18.71 2.45
C ASN A 297 -18.41 -19.54 3.65
N GLU A 298 -18.08 -20.85 3.69
CA GLU A 298 -18.36 -21.71 4.84
C GLU A 298 -17.59 -21.31 6.10
N ALA A 299 -16.32 -20.91 5.95
CA ALA A 299 -15.49 -20.46 7.06
C ALA A 299 -16.02 -19.16 7.66
N ASP A 300 -16.43 -18.20 6.83
CA ASP A 300 -17.02 -16.92 7.28
C ASP A 300 -18.36 -17.13 8.01
N THR A 301 -19.19 -18.06 7.51
CA THR A 301 -20.47 -18.40 8.16
C THR A 301 -20.26 -19.00 9.55
N LYS A 302 -19.23 -19.86 9.71
CA LYS A 302 -18.88 -20.44 11.03
C LYS A 302 -18.27 -19.42 11.98
N ALA A 303 -17.44 -18.51 11.48
CA ALA A 303 -16.86 -17.44 12.29
C ALA A 303 -17.94 -16.50 12.83
N ASN A 304 -18.90 -16.11 12.00
CA ASN A 304 -20.01 -15.24 12.40
C ASN A 304 -20.98 -15.91 13.38
N ALA A 305 -21.19 -17.23 13.29
CA ALA A 305 -22.04 -17.96 14.23
C ALA A 305 -21.44 -18.10 15.64
N GLN A 306 -20.13 -17.84 15.79
CA GLN A 306 -19.39 -18.02 17.03
C GLN A 306 -19.19 -16.72 17.82
N ASP A 307 -19.50 -15.57 17.21
CA ASP A 307 -19.49 -14.24 17.82
C ASP A 307 -20.88 -13.84 18.38
N ASP A 308 -21.93 -14.61 18.04
CA ASP A 308 -23.33 -14.43 18.47
C ASP A 308 -23.74 -15.36 19.64
N SER A 309 -22.78 -16.08 20.25
CA SER A 309 -22.97 -17.05 21.35
C SER A 309 -22.10 -16.78 22.56
#